data_AF-A0A6V7TYK3-F1
#
_entry.id   AF-A0A6V7TYK3-F1
#
_cell.length_a   1.000
_cell.length_b   1.000
_cell.length_c   1.000
_cell.angle_alpha   90.00
_cell.angle_beta   90.00
_cell.angle_gamma   90.00
#
_symmetry.space_group_name_H-M   'P 1'
#
loop_
_entity.id
_entity.type
_entity.pdbx_description
1 polymer ?
#
loop_
_entity_poly.entity_id
_entity_poly.type
_entity_poly.pdbx_seq_one_letter_code
_entity_poly.pdbx_strand_id
1 'polypeptide(L)'
;MVSIKSSTWAILLIQLVISCIAIISSVALVVAQAQSLDLNGLAMGPTLHSIFVCFLSFSLLGSSVLAMFGMLSKKALFLLPIILISIIIFIFHSLLIIQWITSWILLKEKIYDIDLFIIIIGFLLVEFIFILAIYLQIRCYRILQ
;
A
#
# COMPACT_ATOMS: atom_id res chain seq x y z
N MET A 1 16.80 6.41 23.22
CA MET A 1 15.50 5.76 22.96
C MET A 1 14.64 6.71 22.15
N VAL A 2 14.32 6.39 20.89
CA VAL A 2 13.39 7.21 20.10
C VAL A 2 11.99 7.07 20.71
N SER A 3 11.31 8.18 20.99
CA SER A 3 9.94 8.15 21.50
C SER A 3 9.00 7.54 20.47
N ILE A 4 8.08 6.67 20.90
CA ILE A 4 7.06 6.02 20.05
C ILE A 4 6.31 7.06 19.19
N LYS A 5 6.07 8.26 19.71
CA LYS A 5 5.45 9.36 18.97
C LYS A 5 6.31 9.82 17.79
N SER A 6 7.63 9.95 17.98
CA SER A 6 8.57 10.33 16.93
C SER A 6 8.64 9.26 15.83
N SER A 7 8.71 7.99 16.22
CA SER A 7 8.66 6.87 15.25
C SER A 7 7.34 6.81 14.48
N THR A 8 6.22 7.12 15.14
CA THR A 8 4.90 7.17 14.49
C THR A 8 4.80 8.34 13.49
N TRP A 9 5.41 9.48 13.81
CA TRP A 9 5.54 10.59 12.84
C TRP A 9 6.34 10.19 11.61
N ALA A 10 7.50 9.56 11.81
CA ALA A 10 8.35 9.11 10.71
C ALA A 10 7.62 8.12 9.80
N ILE A 11 6.92 7.12 10.37
CA ILE A 11 6.21 6.11 9.57
C ILE A 11 4.97 6.67 8.86
N LEU A 12 4.35 7.74 9.39
CA LEU A 12 3.27 8.43 8.68
C LEU A 12 3.80 9.25 7.49
N LEU A 13 4.98 9.86 7.59
CA LEU A 13 5.63 10.57 6.48
C LEU A 13 6.05 9.60 5.36
N ILE A 14 6.82 8.57 5.72
CA ILE A 14 6.56 7.17 5.36
C ILE A 14 5.46 6.89 4.32
N GLN A 15 4.32 6.51 4.89
CA GLN A 15 3.09 6.15 4.19
C GLN A 15 2.55 7.28 3.31
N LEU A 16 2.74 8.54 3.69
CA LEU A 16 2.33 9.68 2.87
C LEU A 16 3.08 9.69 1.52
N VAL A 17 4.42 9.56 1.55
CA VAL A 17 5.23 9.50 0.32
C VAL A 17 4.85 8.28 -0.52
N ILE A 18 4.70 7.11 0.11
CA ILE A 18 4.28 5.88 -0.59
C ILE A 18 2.90 6.08 -1.24
N SER A 19 1.96 6.72 -0.54
CA SER A 19 0.62 6.97 -1.10
C SER A 19 0.65 7.90 -2.31
N CYS A 20 1.48 8.96 -2.30
CA CYS A 20 1.67 9.82 -3.47
C CYS A 20 2.23 9.04 -4.67
N ILE A 21 3.27 8.23 -4.44
CA ILE A 21 3.86 7.38 -5.49
C ILE A 21 2.81 6.40 -6.03
N ALA A 22 2.05 5.76 -5.15
CA ALA A 22 1.01 4.80 -5.53
C ALA A 22 -0.15 5.45 -6.31
N ILE A 23 -0.56 6.69 -5.96
CA ILE A 23 -1.56 7.45 -6.73
C ILE A 23 -1.06 7.71 -8.14
N ILE A 24 0.15 8.25 -8.30
CA ILE A 24 0.69 8.58 -9.62
C ILE A 24 0.80 7.31 -10.48
N SER A 25 1.36 6.24 -9.91
CA SER A 25 1.52 4.97 -10.61
C SER A 25 0.18 4.32 -10.98
N SER A 26 -0.81 4.33 -10.09
CA SER A 26 -2.12 3.73 -10.35
C SER A 26 -2.95 4.52 -11.34
N VAL A 27 -2.92 5.85 -11.29
CA VAL A 27 -3.57 6.71 -12.29
C VAL A 27 -2.93 6.51 -13.66
N ALA A 28 -1.60 6.48 -13.73
CA ALA A 28 -0.88 6.21 -14.99
C ALA A 28 -1.27 4.84 -15.57
N LEU A 29 -1.39 3.81 -14.73
CA LEU A 29 -1.80 2.47 -15.17
C LEU A 29 -3.25 2.43 -15.64
N VAL A 30 -4.18 3.10 -14.94
CA VAL A 30 -5.59 3.21 -15.36
C VAL A 30 -5.70 3.92 -16.71
N VAL A 31 -4.96 5.01 -16.91
CA VAL A 31 -4.94 5.75 -18.18
C VAL A 31 -4.31 4.91 -19.29
N ALA A 32 -3.20 4.22 -19.03
CA ALA A 32 -2.56 3.34 -20.00
C ALA A 32 -3.51 2.22 -20.44
N GLN A 33 -4.22 1.60 -19.48
CA GLN A 33 -5.23 0.59 -19.80
C GLN A 33 -6.36 1.17 -20.66
N ALA A 34 -6.93 2.31 -20.27
CA ALA A 34 -8.00 2.97 -21.03
C ALA A 34 -7.60 3.42 -22.44
N GLN A 35 -6.31 3.64 -22.69
CA GLN A 35 -5.77 4.00 -24.01
C GLN A 35 -5.24 2.79 -24.80
N SER A 36 -5.18 1.61 -24.19
CA SER A 36 -4.68 0.40 -24.85
C SER A 36 -5.74 -0.31 -25.68
N LEU A 37 -5.31 -0.98 -26.73
CA LEU A 37 -6.13 -1.85 -27.57
C LEU A 37 -5.75 -3.30 -27.30
N ASP A 38 -6.75 -4.16 -27.19
CA ASP A 38 -6.54 -5.61 -27.14
C ASP A 38 -6.04 -6.13 -28.49
N LEU A 39 -5.59 -7.39 -28.54
CA LEU A 39 -5.12 -8.09 -29.75
C LEU A 39 -6.13 -8.06 -30.90
N ASN A 40 -7.42 -7.90 -30.58
CA ASN A 40 -8.51 -7.79 -31.54
C ASN A 40 -8.84 -6.33 -31.95
N GLY A 41 -8.03 -5.35 -31.52
CA GLY A 41 -8.24 -3.93 -31.81
C GLY A 41 -9.38 -3.27 -31.01
N LEU A 42 -9.89 -3.94 -29.97
CA LEU A 42 -10.93 -3.40 -29.10
C LEU A 42 -10.32 -2.58 -27.97
N ALA A 43 -10.97 -1.49 -27.58
CA ALA A 43 -10.54 -0.69 -26.43
C ALA A 43 -10.51 -1.56 -25.15
N MET A 44 -9.36 -1.64 -24.50
CA MET A 44 -9.28 -2.23 -23.17
C MET A 44 -9.79 -1.22 -22.14
N GLY A 45 -10.66 -1.69 -21.24
CA GLY A 45 -11.06 -0.93 -20.06
C GLY A 45 -10.05 -1.12 -18.91
N PRO A 46 -9.97 -0.17 -17.98
CA PRO A 46 -9.18 -0.36 -16.76
C PRO A 46 -9.72 -1.54 -15.95
N THR A 47 -8.81 -2.34 -15.38
CA THR A 47 -9.19 -3.50 -14.57
C THR A 47 -9.76 -3.05 -13.22
N LEU A 48 -10.67 -3.84 -12.65
CA LEU A 48 -11.21 -3.55 -11.31
C LEU A 48 -10.09 -3.45 -10.25
N HIS A 49 -9.03 -4.25 -10.40
CA HIS A 49 -7.86 -4.18 -9.52
C HIS A 49 -7.14 -2.83 -9.59
N SER A 50 -6.94 -2.26 -10.79
CA SER A 50 -6.23 -0.98 -10.94
C SER A 50 -7.04 0.18 -10.36
N ILE A 51 -8.35 0.19 -10.60
CA ILE A 51 -9.29 1.15 -10.00
C ILE A 51 -9.27 1.03 -8.46
N PHE A 52 -9.28 -0.20 -7.94
CA PHE A 52 -9.26 -0.44 -6.50
C PHE A 52 -7.95 0.03 -5.85
N VAL A 53 -6.80 -0.23 -6.47
CA VAL A 53 -5.49 0.27 -6.00
C VAL A 53 -5.48 1.80 -5.98
N CYS A 54 -6.04 2.45 -7.01
CA CYS A 54 -6.17 3.89 -7.06
C CYS A 54 -6.98 4.42 -5.87
N PHE A 55 -8.17 3.84 -5.62
CA PHE A 55 -9.02 4.22 -4.48
C PHE A 55 -8.33 4.01 -3.12
N LEU A 56 -7.64 2.87 -2.94
CA LEU A 56 -6.88 2.60 -1.72
C LEU A 56 -5.75 3.61 -1.50
N SER A 57 -5.08 4.03 -2.58
CA SER A 57 -3.98 5.00 -2.50
C SER A 57 -4.46 6.38 -2.07
N PHE A 58 -5.60 6.85 -2.60
CA PHE A 58 -6.25 8.08 -2.13
C PHE A 58 -6.73 7.97 -0.68
N SER A 59 -7.29 6.82 -0.30
CA SER A 59 -7.74 6.56 1.07
C SER A 59 -6.56 6.58 2.05
N LEU A 60 -5.43 5.98 1.68
CA LEU A 60 -4.20 6.00 2.46
C LEU A 60 -3.70 7.43 2.67
N LEU A 61 -3.62 8.23 1.60
CA LEU A 61 -3.21 9.63 1.69
C LEU A 61 -4.12 10.44 2.65
N GLY A 62 -5.44 10.35 2.46
CA GLY A 62 -6.41 11.06 3.30
C GLY A 62 -6.32 10.65 4.78
N SER A 63 -6.19 9.34 5.04
CA SER A 63 -6.06 8.83 6.40
C SER A 63 -4.70 9.14 7.04
N SER A 64 -3.61 9.21 6.28
CA SER A 64 -2.30 9.65 6.78
C SER A 64 -2.34 11.11 7.23
N VAL A 65 -2.94 12.00 6.42
CA VAL A 65 -3.12 13.42 6.79
C VAL A 65 -3.98 13.54 8.05
N LEU A 66 -5.09 12.80 8.11
CA LEU A 66 -5.96 12.78 9.28
C LEU A 66 -5.23 12.32 10.55
N ALA A 67 -4.41 11.27 10.43
CA ALA A 67 -3.61 10.76 11.54
C ALA A 67 -2.56 11.75 12.02
N MET A 68 -1.92 12.50 11.12
CA MET A 68 -1.01 13.59 11.47
C MET A 68 -1.73 14.68 12.29
N PHE A 69 -2.92 15.10 11.88
CA PHE A 69 -3.76 16.01 12.69
C PHE A 69 -4.20 15.39 14.02
N GLY A 70 -4.49 14.10 14.04
CA GLY A 70 -4.80 13.35 15.26
C GLY A 70 -3.68 13.39 16.29
N MET A 71 -2.44 13.23 15.84
CA MET A 71 -1.27 13.31 16.70
C MET A 71 -1.00 14.73 17.20
N LEU A 72 -1.20 15.76 16.36
CA LEU A 72 -1.09 17.16 16.78
C LEU A 72 -2.14 17.54 17.83
N SER A 73 -3.39 17.11 17.62
CA SER A 73 -4.51 17.37 18.53
C SER A 73 -4.59 16.43 19.73
N LYS A 74 -3.67 15.45 19.83
CA LYS A 74 -3.66 14.38 20.85
C LYS A 74 -4.96 13.58 20.93
N LYS A 75 -5.69 13.47 19.81
CA LYS A 75 -6.97 12.75 19.75
C LYS A 75 -6.77 11.39 19.07
N ALA A 76 -6.81 10.32 19.87
CA ALA A 76 -6.56 8.95 19.41
C ALA A 76 -7.51 8.50 18.27
N LEU A 77 -8.77 8.94 18.28
CA LEU A 77 -9.79 8.59 17.27
C LEU A 77 -9.35 8.85 15.82
N PHE A 78 -8.55 9.89 15.58
CA PHE A 78 -8.09 10.23 14.23
C PHE A 78 -6.99 9.28 13.69
N LEU A 79 -6.41 8.42 14.54
CA LEU A 79 -5.50 7.36 14.10
C LEU A 79 -6.25 6.09 13.63
N LEU A 80 -7.53 5.95 13.95
CA LEU A 80 -8.29 4.73 13.63
C LEU A 80 -8.41 4.51 12.10
N PRO A 81 -8.71 5.54 11.28
CA PRO A 81 -8.80 5.35 9.83
C PRO A 81 -7.50 4.87 9.18
N ILE A 82 -6.34 5.39 9.61
CA ILE A 82 -5.05 4.97 9.03
C ILE A 82 -4.69 3.53 9.43
N ILE A 83 -5.05 3.10 10.64
CA ILE A 83 -4.86 1.71 11.08
C ILE A 83 -5.71 0.76 10.22
N LEU A 84 -6.99 1.08 10.03
CA LEU A 84 -7.90 0.26 9.21
C LEU A 84 -7.43 0.14 7.77
N ILE A 85 -7.10 1.28 7.14
CA ILE A 85 -6.64 1.29 5.75
C ILE A 85 -5.30 0.56 5.61
N SER A 86 -4.38 0.71 6.56
CA SER A 86 -3.11 -0.03 6.55
C SER A 86 -3.33 -1.55 6.63
N ILE A 87 -4.30 -2.02 7.42
CA ILE A 87 -4.67 -3.44 7.49
C ILE A 87 -5.29 -3.93 6.17
N ILE A 88 -6.19 -3.14 5.57
CA ILE A 88 -6.81 -3.49 4.29
C ILE A 88 -5.74 -3.62 3.19
N ILE A 89 -4.81 -2.67 3.13
CA ILE A 89 -3.72 -2.68 2.14
C ILE A 89 -2.79 -3.87 2.38
N PHE A 90 -2.43 -4.16 3.63
CA PHE A 90 -1.64 -5.33 4.01
C PHE A 90 -2.28 -6.63 3.48
N ILE A 91 -3.57 -6.85 3.78
CA ILE A 91 -4.29 -8.05 3.33
C ILE A 91 -4.34 -8.10 1.80
N PHE A 92 -4.68 -6.99 1.15
CA PHE A 92 -4.78 -6.92 -0.31
C PHE A 92 -3.44 -7.23 -0.99
N HIS A 93 -2.35 -6.65 -0.49
CA HIS A 93 -1.01 -6.85 -1.02
C HIS A 93 -0.53 -8.30 -0.80
N SER A 94 -0.77 -8.87 0.38
CA SER A 94 -0.49 -10.28 0.67
C SER A 94 -1.25 -11.23 -0.25
N LEU A 95 -2.53 -10.97 -0.54
CA LEU A 95 -3.31 -11.78 -1.47
C LEU A 95 -2.78 -11.69 -2.91
N LEU A 96 -2.39 -10.49 -3.36
CA LEU A 96 -1.76 -10.33 -4.68
C LEU A 96 -0.45 -11.11 -4.78
N ILE A 97 0.38 -11.09 -3.75
CA ILE A 97 1.62 -11.88 -3.70
C ILE A 97 1.31 -13.38 -3.81
N ILE A 98 0.34 -13.88 -3.03
CA ILE A 98 -0.06 -15.29 -3.06
C ILE A 98 -0.55 -15.67 -4.46
N GLN A 99 -1.40 -14.84 -5.07
CA GLN A 99 -1.91 -15.07 -6.42
C GLN A 99 -0.77 -15.11 -7.44
N TRP A 100 0.16 -14.16 -7.37
CA TRP A 100 1.29 -14.06 -8.28
C TRP A 100 2.26 -15.25 -8.13
N ILE A 101 2.60 -15.65 -6.90
CA ILE A 101 3.43 -16.83 -6.62
C ILE A 101 2.73 -18.09 -7.15
N THR A 102 1.42 -18.21 -6.94
CA THR A 102 0.65 -19.38 -7.41
C THR A 102 0.65 -19.47 -8.93
N SER A 103 0.44 -18.35 -9.63
CA SER A 103 0.53 -18.32 -11.10
C SER A 103 1.92 -18.69 -11.59
N TRP A 104 2.97 -18.22 -10.92
CA TRP A 104 4.36 -18.52 -11.29
C TRP A 104 4.70 -20.01 -11.12
N ILE A 105 4.30 -20.62 -10.00
CA ILE A 105 4.49 -22.06 -9.75
C ILE A 105 3.76 -22.91 -10.80
N LEU A 106 2.54 -22.52 -11.19
CA LEU A 106 1.73 -23.24 -12.18
C LEU A 106 2.31 -23.14 -13.60
N LEU A 107 2.86 -21.99 -13.98
CA LEU A 107 3.44 -21.76 -15.30
C LEU A 107 4.78 -22.48 -15.54
N LYS A 108 5.40 -23.06 -14.48
CA LYS A 108 6.68 -23.82 -14.57
C LYS A 108 7.78 -23.07 -15.35
N GLU A 109 7.77 -21.74 -15.35
CA GLU A 109 8.82 -20.95 -15.97
C GLU A 109 10.11 -21.10 -15.15
N LYS A 110 11.01 -21.98 -15.64
CA LYS A 110 12.31 -22.29 -15.05
C LYS A 110 13.34 -21.17 -15.31
N ILE A 111 12.98 -19.92 -15.06
CA ILE A 111 13.92 -18.82 -15.16
C ILE A 111 14.07 -18.24 -13.75
N TYR A 112 15.11 -18.71 -13.05
CA TYR A 112 15.62 -18.01 -11.88
C TYR A 112 16.34 -16.76 -12.37
N ASP A 113 15.59 -15.67 -12.46
CA ASP A 113 16.13 -14.37 -12.83
C ASP A 113 16.36 -13.50 -11.60
N ILE A 114 17.36 -12.63 -11.68
CA ILE A 114 17.68 -11.65 -10.62
C ILE A 114 16.46 -10.76 -10.35
N ASP A 115 15.65 -10.51 -11.38
CA ASP A 115 14.40 -9.76 -11.31
C ASP A 115 13.38 -10.39 -10.35
N LEU A 116 13.29 -11.72 -10.31
CA LEU A 116 12.40 -12.42 -9.38
C LEU A 116 12.79 -12.15 -7.93
N PHE A 117 14.10 -12.18 -7.64
CA PHE A 117 14.62 -11.91 -6.31
C PHE A 117 14.38 -10.46 -5.89
N ILE A 118 14.58 -9.51 -6.80
CA ILE A 118 14.30 -8.09 -6.58
C ILE A 118 12.82 -7.87 -6.26
N ILE A 119 11.93 -8.50 -7.02
CA ILE A 119 10.47 -8.40 -6.82
C ILE A 119 10.06 -8.96 -5.45
N ILE A 120 10.56 -10.15 -5.07
CA ILE A 120 10.26 -10.77 -3.77
C ILE A 120 10.76 -9.91 -2.61
N ILE A 121 11.98 -9.38 -2.69
CA ILE A 121 12.51 -8.47 -1.67
C ILE A 121 11.68 -7.20 -1.59
N GLY A 122 11.31 -6.62 -2.73
CA GLY A 122 10.45 -5.44 -2.79
C GLY A 122 9.12 -5.67 -2.08
N PHE A 123 8.49 -6.81 -2.33
CA PHE A 123 7.24 -7.20 -1.67
C PHE A 123 7.41 -7.35 -0.15
N LEU A 124 8.43 -8.08 0.30
CA LEU A 124 8.70 -8.27 1.73
C LEU A 124 8.99 -6.95 2.45
N LEU A 125 9.69 -6.03 1.78
CA LEU A 125 9.99 -4.71 2.31
C LEU A 125 8.72 -3.87 2.49
N VAL A 126 7.82 -3.88 1.53
CA VAL A 126 6.52 -3.19 1.63
C VAL A 126 5.69 -3.78 2.77
N GLU A 127 5.59 -5.11 2.86
CA GLU A 127 4.88 -5.79 3.95
C GLU A 127 5.45 -5.43 5.33
N PHE A 128 6.78 -5.43 5.45
CA PHE A 128 7.45 -5.03 6.69
C PHE A 128 7.12 -3.58 7.10
N ILE A 129 7.10 -2.65 6.14
CA ILE A 129 6.73 -1.25 6.40
C ILE A 129 5.30 -1.15 6.91
N PHE A 130 4.34 -1.86 6.30
CA PHE A 130 2.94 -1.82 6.74
C PHE A 130 2.74 -2.46 8.12
N ILE A 131 3.39 -3.59 8.41
CA ILE A 131 3.34 -4.21 9.75
C ILE A 131 3.92 -3.25 10.80
N LEU A 132 5.07 -2.64 10.51
CA LEU A 132 5.71 -1.67 11.40
C LEU A 132 4.81 -0.45 11.63
N ALA A 133 4.16 0.05 10.58
CA ALA A 133 3.22 1.17 10.67
C ALA A 133 2.03 0.83 11.56
N ILE A 134 1.37 -0.32 11.33
CA ILE A 134 0.25 -0.78 12.14
C ILE A 134 0.67 -0.92 13.61
N TYR A 135 1.82 -1.53 13.87
CA TYR A 135 2.35 -1.70 15.22
C TYR A 135 2.55 -0.34 15.93
N LEU A 136 3.24 0.60 15.27
CA LEU A 136 3.53 1.91 15.84
C LEU A 136 2.25 2.73 16.06
N GLN A 137 1.32 2.70 15.10
CA GLN A 137 0.05 3.42 15.19
C GLN A 137 -0.83 2.88 16.32
N ILE A 138 -0.94 1.55 16.49
CA ILE A 138 -1.67 0.94 17.60
C ILE A 138 -1.03 1.31 18.95
N ARG A 139 0.31 1.28 19.03
CA ARG A 139 1.03 1.71 20.24
C ARG A 139 0.77 3.18 20.55
N CYS A 140 0.81 4.04 19.54
CA CYS A 140 0.53 5.47 19.69
C CYS A 140 -0.92 5.72 20.12
N TYR A 141 -1.88 5.02 19.51
CA TYR A 141 -3.30 5.07 19.87
C TYR A 141 -3.51 4.78 21.35
N ARG A 142 -2.92 3.70 21.87
CA ARG A 142 -3.01 3.33 23.30
C ARG A 142 -2.38 4.35 24.25
N ILE A 143 -1.38 5.11 23.80
CA ILE A 143 -0.72 6.15 24.62
C ILE A 143 -1.53 7.45 24.64
N LEU A 144 -2.36 7.69 23.62
CA LEU A 144 -3.19 8.88 23.49
C LEU A 144 -4.60 8.71 24.06
N GLN A 145 -4.98 7.49 24.43
CA GLN A 145 -6.26 7.14 25.07
C GLN A 145 -6.19 7.35 26.58
#